data_AF-A0A3D5Z4Z0-F1
#
_entry.id   AF-A0A3D5Z4Z0-F1
#
_cell.length_a   1.000
_cell.length_b   1.000
_cell.length_c   1.000
_cell.angle_alpha   90.00
_cell.angle_beta   90.00
_cell.angle_gamma   90.00
#
_symmetry.space_group_name_H-M   'P 1'
#
loop_
_entity.id
_entity.type
_entity.pdbx_description
1 polymer ?
#
loop_
_entity_poly.entity_id
_entity_poly.type
_entity_poly.pdbx_seq_one_letter_code
_entity_poly.pdbx_strand_id
1 'polypeptide(L)'
;MQTKVVRLIFFFFLCFSWLFAIGQHKSGDSTDGEFIKQKDISTEKNFAKVIAPRIFAVVVGIADYEGSLADLNFSDDDARLFYNHLRQALPNEMAAGKSVLLLNQNATRTNIINALQKVFSQSTENDFIIFYFSGHGSPGNFCPTDYTRQQLSHEIVKNYFKNAKARYRVCIADACFSGSIGSASNSNQIEASTSQLQDARLAVIMSSKPYQTSAETAALRQGVFSYYLIKGLKGAADMNHDSYITMGELLLYTKKEVSIKSGGSQIPVVYGRNLDRIPLARIKRQL
;
A
#
# COMPACT_ATOMS: atom_id res chain seq x y z
N MET A 1 -31.12 4.64 -5.69
CA MET A 1 -31.77 3.64 -4.82
C MET A 1 -30.94 3.52 -3.56
N GLN A 2 -31.58 3.74 -2.41
CA GLN A 2 -31.14 3.78 -1.01
C GLN A 2 -29.65 3.62 -0.64
N THR A 3 -29.12 4.67 -0.02
CA THR A 3 -27.98 4.72 0.90
C THR A 3 -28.20 3.78 2.10
N LYS A 4 -27.29 2.83 2.38
CA LYS A 4 -27.25 2.12 3.69
C LYS A 4 -25.82 1.82 4.15
N VAL A 5 -25.57 2.19 5.40
CA VAL A 5 -24.31 2.13 6.17
C VAL A 5 -24.41 0.99 7.22
N VAL A 6 -23.28 0.43 7.67
CA VAL A 6 -22.93 0.03 9.09
C VAL A 6 -22.27 -1.37 9.30
N ARG A 7 -21.04 -1.29 9.89
CA ARG A 7 -20.19 -2.09 10.85
C ARG A 7 -19.75 -3.59 10.72
N LEU A 8 -18.39 -3.70 10.62
CA LEU A 8 -17.34 -4.47 11.37
C LEU A 8 -17.32 -6.02 11.45
N ILE A 9 -16.16 -6.63 11.09
CA ILE A 9 -15.25 -7.49 11.91
C ILE A 9 -13.94 -7.76 11.13
N PHE A 10 -12.80 -7.53 11.79
CA PHE A 10 -11.42 -7.71 11.32
C PHE A 10 -10.71 -8.85 12.09
N PHE A 11 -9.78 -9.52 11.41
CA PHE A 11 -8.69 -10.42 11.84
C PHE A 11 -9.01 -11.80 12.44
N PHE A 12 -8.64 -12.85 11.71
CA PHE A 12 -8.05 -14.09 12.26
C PHE A 12 -6.75 -14.39 11.50
N PHE A 13 -5.62 -14.06 12.12
CA PHE A 13 -4.39 -14.84 11.97
C PHE A 13 -3.98 -15.19 13.40
N LEU A 14 -4.60 -16.24 13.95
CA LEU A 14 -4.15 -16.82 15.20
C LEU A 14 -3.30 -18.04 14.88
N CYS A 15 -2.05 -17.94 15.35
CA CYS A 15 -1.12 -19.01 15.61
C CYS A 15 -1.82 -20.34 15.92
N PHE A 16 -1.48 -21.34 15.13
CA PHE A 16 -1.62 -22.74 15.52
C PHE A 16 -0.72 -23.03 16.73
N SER A 17 -1.13 -24.03 17.51
CA SER A 17 -0.45 -24.67 18.64
C SER A 17 -0.55 -23.96 20.01
N TRP A 18 -1.53 -24.39 20.79
CA TRP A 18 -1.34 -24.94 22.14
C TRP A 18 -2.66 -25.61 22.57
N LEU A 19 -2.82 -26.91 22.25
CA LEU A 19 -3.84 -27.75 22.90
C LEU A 19 -3.14 -28.45 24.06
N PHE A 20 -3.40 -28.01 25.28
CA PHE A 20 -3.15 -28.82 26.47
C PHE A 20 -4.28 -29.84 26.59
N ALA A 21 -3.90 -31.12 26.62
CA ALA A 21 -4.76 -32.23 26.93
C ALA A 21 -5.24 -32.13 28.38
N ILE A 22 -6.54 -32.25 28.62
CA ILE A 22 -7.08 -32.57 29.95
C ILE A 22 -7.48 -34.03 29.92
N GLY A 23 -6.63 -34.85 30.54
CA GLY A 23 -6.92 -36.24 30.85
C GLY A 23 -8.03 -36.35 31.90
N GLN A 24 -8.91 -37.31 31.66
CA GLN A 24 -9.95 -37.77 32.57
C GLN A 24 -9.33 -38.33 33.86
N HIS A 25 -9.87 -37.98 35.03
CA HIS A 25 -9.72 -38.82 36.22
C HIS A 25 -11.03 -38.91 37.01
N LYS A 26 -11.39 -40.15 37.35
CA LYS A 26 -12.60 -40.58 38.05
C LYS A 26 -12.56 -40.27 39.55
N SER A 27 -13.78 -40.24 40.08
CA SER A 27 -14.30 -40.15 41.45
C SER A 27 -13.61 -40.98 42.54
N GLY A 28 -13.55 -40.42 43.76
CA GLY A 28 -13.30 -41.13 45.02
C GLY A 28 -13.27 -40.21 46.27
N ASP A 29 -14.38 -40.20 47.00
CA ASP A 29 -14.61 -40.15 48.47
C ASP A 29 -13.91 -39.19 49.49
N SER A 30 -14.77 -38.68 50.38
CA SER A 30 -14.64 -38.30 51.81
C SER A 30 -13.79 -37.12 52.35
N THR A 31 -14.53 -36.26 53.07
CA THR A 31 -14.28 -35.52 54.34
C THR A 31 -13.38 -34.28 54.41
N ASP A 32 -14.01 -33.24 54.97
CA ASP A 32 -13.54 -32.13 55.82
C ASP A 32 -12.40 -31.23 55.32
N GLY A 33 -12.75 -29.98 54.98
CA GLY A 33 -11.79 -28.92 54.70
C GLY A 33 -12.43 -27.56 54.42
N GLU A 34 -12.40 -26.69 55.42
CA GLU A 34 -12.11 -25.25 55.33
C GLU A 34 -12.91 -24.39 54.31
N PHE A 35 -13.78 -23.51 54.84
CA PHE A 35 -14.41 -22.41 54.11
C PHE A 35 -13.33 -21.42 53.61
N ILE A 36 -12.78 -21.66 52.43
CA ILE A 36 -12.04 -20.64 51.68
C ILE A 36 -13.06 -19.77 50.97
N LYS A 37 -13.18 -18.50 51.40
CA LYS A 37 -13.91 -17.46 50.67
C LYS A 37 -13.45 -17.44 49.23
N GLN A 38 -14.37 -17.79 48.33
CA GLN A 38 -14.20 -17.64 46.90
C GLN A 38 -13.97 -16.15 46.61
N LYS A 39 -12.70 -15.79 46.43
CA LYS A 39 -12.31 -14.48 45.93
C LYS A 39 -12.79 -14.47 44.49
N ASP A 40 -13.82 -13.68 44.20
CA ASP A 40 -14.27 -13.41 42.84
C ASP A 40 -13.08 -12.82 42.07
N ILE A 41 -12.34 -13.68 41.38
CA ILE A 41 -11.37 -13.28 40.39
C ILE A 41 -12.21 -12.94 39.16
N SER A 42 -12.76 -11.72 39.15
CA SER A 42 -13.23 -11.07 37.93
C SER A 42 -12.02 -10.90 37.01
N THR A 43 -11.74 -11.94 36.22
CA THR A 43 -10.84 -11.85 35.08
C THR A 43 -11.54 -10.98 34.04
N GLU A 44 -11.42 -9.66 34.19
CA GLU A 44 -11.59 -8.74 33.08
C GLU A 44 -10.55 -9.13 32.03
N LYS A 45 -10.97 -9.99 31.08
CA LYS A 45 -10.28 -10.17 29.82
C LYS A 45 -10.27 -8.81 29.16
N ASN A 46 -9.18 -8.07 29.35
CA ASN A 46 -8.79 -6.94 28.53
C ASN A 46 -8.63 -7.46 27.10
N PHE A 47 -9.74 -7.50 26.35
CA PHE A 47 -9.69 -7.61 24.91
C PHE A 47 -8.95 -6.37 24.43
N ALA A 48 -7.65 -6.51 24.16
CA ALA A 48 -6.87 -5.47 23.51
C ALA A 48 -7.70 -5.02 22.30
N LYS A 49 -8.18 -3.77 22.35
CA LYS A 49 -9.01 -3.18 21.32
C LYS A 49 -8.28 -3.36 19.99
N VAL A 50 -8.80 -4.20 19.10
CA VAL A 50 -8.20 -4.41 17.78
C VAL A 50 -8.29 -3.08 17.03
N ILE A 51 -7.15 -2.39 16.93
CA ILE A 51 -7.06 -1.12 16.20
C ILE A 51 -6.98 -1.49 14.73
N ALA A 52 -8.04 -1.16 13.97
CA ALA A 52 -7.98 -1.24 12.51
C ALA A 52 -6.82 -0.36 12.01
N PRO A 53 -5.98 -0.86 11.08
CA PRO A 53 -4.80 -0.12 10.64
C PRO A 53 -5.22 1.21 10.02
N ARG A 54 -4.55 2.31 10.40
CA ARG A 54 -4.81 3.62 9.80
C ARG A 54 -4.02 3.75 8.50
N ILE A 55 -4.53 4.54 7.55
CA ILE A 55 -3.85 4.78 6.27
C ILE A 55 -3.33 6.21 6.21
N PHE A 56 -2.03 6.30 5.95
CA PHE A 56 -1.30 7.55 5.76
C PHE A 56 -0.87 7.65 4.29
N ALA A 57 -1.58 8.44 3.49
CA ALA A 57 -1.38 8.46 2.03
C ALA A 57 -0.92 9.81 1.50
N VAL A 58 0.12 9.83 0.68
CA VAL A 58 0.48 10.97 -0.16
C VAL A 58 0.28 10.54 -1.61
N VAL A 59 -0.68 11.17 -2.28
CA VAL A 59 -1.07 10.84 -3.66
C VAL A 59 -0.78 12.04 -4.54
N VAL A 60 -0.01 11.81 -5.60
CA VAL A 60 0.51 12.84 -6.50
C VAL A 60 0.15 12.49 -7.94
N GLY A 61 -0.39 13.44 -8.68
CA GLY A 61 -0.69 13.30 -10.10
C GLY A 61 -0.40 14.58 -10.86
N ILE A 62 0.38 14.50 -11.92
CA ILE A 62 0.77 15.68 -12.70
C ILE A 62 0.50 15.39 -14.18
N ALA A 63 -0.54 16.01 -14.71
CA ALA A 63 -0.82 16.05 -16.14
C ALA A 63 -0.30 17.35 -16.77
N ASP A 64 -0.52 18.48 -16.09
CA ASP A 64 -0.10 19.80 -16.53
C ASP A 64 1.28 20.15 -15.92
N TYR A 65 2.29 20.20 -16.80
CA TYR A 65 3.65 20.64 -16.53
C TYR A 65 3.83 22.06 -17.06
N GLU A 66 3.11 22.99 -16.44
CA GLU A 66 3.00 24.41 -16.84
C GLU A 66 4.32 25.01 -17.34
N GLY A 67 4.27 25.61 -18.52
CA GLY A 67 5.44 26.21 -19.17
C GLY A 67 6.38 25.20 -19.85
N SER A 68 5.96 23.95 -19.99
CA SER A 68 6.65 22.92 -20.77
C SER A 68 5.76 22.37 -21.89
N LEU A 69 6.36 21.67 -22.86
CA LEU A 69 5.63 20.89 -23.87
C LEU A 69 5.44 19.42 -23.42
N ALA A 70 5.65 19.13 -22.14
CA ALA A 70 5.70 17.78 -21.60
C ALA A 70 4.38 17.37 -20.91
N ASP A 71 3.26 17.98 -21.25
CA ASP A 71 1.98 17.65 -20.64
C ASP A 71 1.57 16.20 -20.94
N LEU A 72 0.97 15.58 -19.93
CA LEU A 72 0.31 14.28 -19.99
C LEU A 72 -1.20 14.50 -19.99
N ASN A 73 -1.97 13.47 -20.33
CA ASN A 73 -3.40 13.61 -20.54
C ASN A 73 -4.24 13.23 -19.32
N PHE A 74 -3.78 12.27 -18.51
CA PHE A 74 -4.64 11.62 -17.51
C PHE A 74 -3.96 11.34 -16.17
N SER A 75 -2.70 11.74 -15.98
CA SER A 75 -1.93 11.41 -14.77
C SER A 75 -2.50 12.05 -13.48
N ASP A 76 -3.12 13.22 -13.57
CA ASP A 76 -3.84 13.84 -12.46
C ASP A 76 -5.19 13.16 -12.18
N ASP A 77 -5.90 12.76 -13.22
CA ASP A 77 -7.10 11.93 -13.14
C ASP A 77 -6.81 10.56 -12.51
N ASP A 78 -5.71 9.91 -12.87
CA ASP A 78 -5.26 8.64 -12.28
C ASP A 78 -5.05 8.76 -10.77
N ALA A 79 -4.32 9.80 -10.34
CA ALA A 79 -4.12 10.11 -8.93
C ALA A 79 -5.45 10.39 -8.20
N ARG A 80 -6.36 11.14 -8.83
CA ARG A 80 -7.69 11.43 -8.27
C ARG A 80 -8.53 10.16 -8.12
N LEU A 81 -8.53 9.30 -9.12
CA LEU A 81 -9.27 8.04 -9.12
C LEU A 81 -8.73 7.08 -8.08
N PHE A 82 -7.40 6.96 -7.96
CA PHE A 82 -6.76 6.16 -6.91
C PHE A 82 -7.09 6.68 -5.51
N TYR A 83 -6.96 7.99 -5.27
CA TYR A 83 -7.30 8.62 -3.99
C TYR A 83 -8.77 8.40 -3.61
N ASN A 84 -9.69 8.58 -4.56
CA ASN A 84 -11.11 8.35 -4.35
C ASN A 84 -11.41 6.88 -4.06
N HIS A 85 -10.74 5.96 -4.75
CA HIS A 85 -10.86 4.53 -4.47
C HIS A 85 -10.47 4.20 -3.04
N LEU A 86 -9.32 4.68 -2.54
CA LEU A 86 -8.91 4.48 -1.15
C LEU A 86 -9.98 4.97 -0.15
N ARG A 87 -10.52 6.17 -0.37
CA ARG A 87 -11.56 6.75 0.50
C ARG A 87 -12.87 5.99 0.48
N GLN A 88 -13.24 5.40 -0.65
CA GLN A 88 -14.48 4.64 -0.79
C GLN A 88 -14.35 3.21 -0.27
N ALA A 89 -13.22 2.56 -0.53
CA ALA A 89 -12.97 1.18 -0.15
C ALA A 89 -12.61 1.04 1.34
N LEU A 90 -11.87 2.01 1.89
CA LEU A 90 -11.31 1.99 3.24
C LEU A 90 -11.64 3.28 4.02
N PRO A 91 -12.93 3.65 4.14
CA PRO A 91 -13.33 4.96 4.67
C PRO A 91 -12.92 5.17 6.13
N ASN A 92 -12.94 4.13 6.96
CA ASN A 92 -12.61 4.24 8.38
C ASN A 92 -11.11 4.37 8.59
N GLU A 93 -10.33 3.58 7.85
CA GLU A 93 -8.88 3.54 7.89
C GLU A 93 -8.28 4.86 7.35
N MET A 94 -8.88 5.40 6.28
CA MET A 94 -8.53 6.71 5.74
C MET A 94 -8.92 7.86 6.69
N ALA A 95 -10.10 7.80 7.31
CA ALA A 95 -10.56 8.83 8.25
C ALA A 95 -9.76 8.84 9.57
N ALA A 96 -9.31 7.68 10.04
CA ALA A 96 -8.48 7.55 11.23
C ALA A 96 -7.01 7.95 10.98
N GLY A 97 -6.55 7.87 9.74
CA GLY A 97 -5.22 8.26 9.32
C GLY A 97 -5.15 9.69 8.80
N LYS A 98 -4.31 9.90 7.79
CA LYS A 98 -4.13 11.22 7.17
C LYS A 98 -3.74 11.07 5.72
N SER A 99 -4.41 11.78 4.84
CA SER A 99 -4.10 11.71 3.41
C SER A 99 -4.00 13.09 2.77
N VAL A 100 -3.10 13.23 1.81
CA VAL A 100 -2.90 14.44 1.00
C VAL A 100 -2.93 14.06 -0.48
N LEU A 101 -3.69 14.83 -1.27
CA LEU A 101 -3.73 14.74 -2.73
C LEU A 101 -3.12 16.02 -3.31
N LEU A 102 -2.05 15.89 -4.11
CA LEU A 102 -1.39 17.00 -4.79
C LEU A 102 -1.51 16.79 -6.30
N LEU A 103 -2.10 17.77 -6.98
CA LEU A 103 -2.33 17.71 -8.43
C LEU A 103 -1.68 18.90 -9.14
N ASN A 104 -1.10 18.65 -10.31
CA ASN A 104 -0.56 19.65 -11.24
C ASN A 104 0.32 20.69 -10.52
N GLN A 105 -0.02 21.99 -10.59
CA GLN A 105 0.73 23.10 -10.00
C GLN A 105 0.96 22.96 -8.48
N ASN A 106 0.11 22.20 -7.78
CA ASN A 106 0.28 21.96 -6.34
C ASN A 106 1.33 20.88 -6.05
N ALA A 107 1.65 20.02 -7.02
CA ALA A 107 2.62 18.94 -6.90
C ALA A 107 4.07 19.41 -7.18
N THR A 108 4.46 20.52 -6.54
CA THR A 108 5.86 20.96 -6.52
C THR A 108 6.70 20.03 -5.64
N ARG A 109 8.01 19.98 -5.90
CA ARG A 109 8.95 19.19 -5.08
C ARG A 109 8.79 19.51 -3.60
N THR A 110 8.75 20.79 -3.25
CA THR A 110 8.61 21.28 -1.88
C THR A 110 7.30 20.81 -1.25
N ASN A 111 6.18 20.91 -1.96
CA ASN A 111 4.89 20.46 -1.44
C ASN A 111 4.84 18.95 -1.23
N ILE A 112 5.44 18.17 -2.14
CA ILE A 112 5.51 16.72 -1.99
C ILE A 112 6.35 16.33 -0.76
N ILE A 113 7.53 16.94 -0.57
CA ILE A 113 8.39 16.70 0.60
C ILE A 113 7.66 17.09 1.90
N ASN A 114 7.01 18.24 1.92
CA ASN A 114 6.23 18.70 3.07
C ASN A 114 5.08 17.73 3.39
N ALA A 115 4.40 17.20 2.37
CA ALA A 115 3.35 16.21 2.54
C ALA A 115 3.91 14.88 3.10
N LEU A 116 5.00 14.36 2.53
CA LEU A 116 5.67 13.15 3.02
C LEU A 116 6.05 13.30 4.51
N GLN A 117 6.71 14.39 4.88
CA GLN A 117 7.06 14.66 6.27
C GLN A 117 5.83 14.77 7.17
N LYS A 118 4.82 15.57 6.78
CA LYS A 118 3.62 15.82 7.60
C LYS A 118 2.74 14.59 7.78
N VAL A 119 2.69 13.70 6.78
CA VAL A 119 1.82 12.54 6.75
C VAL A 119 2.54 11.31 7.34
N PHE A 120 3.75 10.97 6.88
CA PHE A 120 4.40 9.72 7.30
C PHE A 120 4.91 9.75 8.74
N SER A 121 5.29 10.94 9.27
CA SER A 121 5.75 11.09 10.65
C SER A 121 4.69 10.75 11.72
N GLN A 122 3.41 10.69 11.34
CA GLN A 122 2.30 10.40 12.24
C GLN A 122 1.97 8.89 12.34
N SER A 123 2.62 8.08 11.50
CA SER A 123 2.42 6.64 11.46
C SER A 123 3.10 5.92 12.63
N THR A 124 2.54 4.78 12.99
CA THR A 124 3.01 3.85 14.02
C THR A 124 3.11 2.44 13.44
N GLU A 125 3.64 1.50 14.22
CA GLU A 125 3.81 0.10 13.81
C GLU A 125 2.50 -0.66 13.53
N ASN A 126 1.34 -0.03 13.71
CA ASN A 126 0.04 -0.61 13.37
C ASN A 126 -0.53 -0.09 12.04
N ASP A 127 0.17 0.83 11.37
CA ASP A 127 -0.39 1.60 10.26
C ASP A 127 0.18 1.23 8.89
N PHE A 128 -0.51 1.69 7.84
CA PHE A 128 -0.06 1.69 6.45
C PHE A 128 0.39 3.09 6.05
N ILE A 129 1.51 3.18 5.33
CA ILE A 129 1.86 4.38 4.57
C ILE A 129 1.87 4.07 3.07
N ILE A 130 1.31 4.99 2.28
CA ILE A 130 1.19 4.87 0.83
C ILE A 130 1.76 6.15 0.19
N PHE A 131 2.70 5.99 -0.72
CA PHE A 131 3.05 7.02 -1.69
C PHE A 131 2.60 6.57 -3.07
N TYR A 132 1.73 7.35 -3.70
CA TYR A 132 1.31 7.14 -5.08
C TYR A 132 1.77 8.31 -5.92
N PHE A 133 2.39 8.03 -7.06
CA PHE A 133 2.85 9.04 -8.01
C PHE A 133 2.42 8.66 -9.43
N SER A 134 1.80 9.58 -10.16
CA SER A 134 1.51 9.44 -11.58
C SER A 134 1.98 10.69 -12.32
N GLY A 135 2.82 10.50 -13.33
CA GLY A 135 3.43 11.59 -14.10
C GLY A 135 4.75 11.17 -14.74
N HIS A 136 5.57 12.15 -15.13
CA HIS A 136 6.90 11.89 -15.67
C HIS A 136 7.88 11.35 -14.62
N GLY A 137 8.80 10.52 -15.08
CA GLY A 137 9.95 10.05 -14.33
C GLY A 137 11.21 10.11 -15.18
N SER A 138 12.33 10.29 -14.51
CA SER A 138 13.66 10.22 -15.10
C SER A 138 14.51 9.21 -14.33
N PRO A 139 15.65 8.75 -14.87
CA PRO A 139 16.54 7.86 -14.12
C PRO A 139 16.90 8.45 -12.75
N GLY A 140 16.46 7.81 -11.67
CA GLY A 140 16.72 8.32 -10.32
C GLY A 140 15.65 9.19 -9.69
N ASN A 141 14.65 9.68 -10.44
CA ASN A 141 13.79 10.76 -9.97
C ASN A 141 12.34 10.66 -10.45
N PHE A 142 11.44 11.12 -9.59
CA PHE A 142 10.11 11.57 -9.99
C PHE A 142 10.21 13.03 -10.47
N CYS A 143 9.46 13.38 -11.51
CA CYS A 143 9.41 14.73 -12.04
C CYS A 143 8.19 15.48 -11.45
N PRO A 144 8.36 16.30 -10.39
CA PRO A 144 7.31 17.20 -9.93
C PRO A 144 6.96 18.25 -10.99
N THR A 145 5.91 19.03 -10.81
CA THR A 145 5.52 20.07 -11.80
C THR A 145 6.67 21.07 -12.06
N ASP A 146 7.52 21.32 -11.06
CA ASP A 146 8.70 22.19 -11.14
C ASP A 146 10.03 21.45 -11.42
N TYR A 147 9.98 20.28 -12.08
CA TYR A 147 11.13 19.39 -12.31
C TYR A 147 12.32 20.06 -13.02
N THR A 148 12.07 21.08 -13.85
CA THR A 148 13.11 21.85 -14.55
C THR A 148 14.04 22.59 -13.59
N ARG A 149 13.51 22.98 -12.41
CA ARG A 149 14.28 23.62 -11.34
C ARG A 149 14.71 22.62 -10.28
N GLN A 150 13.82 21.69 -9.91
CA GLN A 150 14.08 20.77 -8.81
C GLN A 150 13.44 19.40 -9.05
N GLN A 151 14.25 18.35 -9.16
CA GLN A 151 13.77 16.97 -9.24
C GLN A 151 13.54 16.35 -7.85
N LEU A 152 12.60 15.40 -7.75
CA LEU A 152 12.38 14.61 -6.54
C LEU A 152 13.09 13.26 -6.67
N SER A 153 14.28 13.13 -6.10
CA SER A 153 15.02 11.88 -6.18
C SER A 153 14.31 10.74 -5.45
N HIS A 154 14.38 9.54 -6.03
CA HIS A 154 13.83 8.33 -5.42
C HIS A 154 14.43 8.07 -4.04
N GLU A 155 15.70 8.44 -3.82
CA GLU A 155 16.37 8.30 -2.53
C GLU A 155 15.73 9.17 -1.43
N ILE A 156 15.23 10.36 -1.76
CA ILE A 156 14.47 11.19 -0.80
C ILE A 156 13.21 10.44 -0.35
N VAL A 157 12.42 9.95 -1.30
CA VAL A 157 11.17 9.20 -1.01
C VAL A 157 11.47 7.94 -0.22
N LYS A 158 12.51 7.19 -0.61
CA LYS A 158 12.99 6.00 0.09
C LYS A 158 13.40 6.29 1.53
N ASN A 159 14.06 7.41 1.80
CA ASN A 159 14.42 7.81 3.16
C ASN A 159 13.19 8.10 4.03
N TYR A 160 12.12 8.69 3.47
CA TYR A 160 10.85 8.83 4.19
C TYR A 160 10.21 7.48 4.53
N PHE A 161 10.27 6.49 3.63
CA PHE A 161 9.82 5.13 3.95
C PHE A 161 10.67 4.48 5.05
N LYS A 162 12.00 4.57 4.95
CA LYS A 162 12.94 4.00 5.93
C LYS A 162 12.71 4.55 7.34
N ASN A 163 12.43 5.84 7.45
CA ASN A 163 12.26 6.53 8.73
C ASN A 163 10.83 6.43 9.30
N ALA A 164 9.86 5.94 8.53
CA ALA A 164 8.49 5.77 9.01
C ALA A 164 8.35 4.50 9.85
N LYS A 165 7.59 4.59 10.95
CA LYS A 165 7.30 3.45 11.86
C LYS A 165 6.24 2.49 11.31
N ALA A 166 5.49 2.90 10.29
CA ALA A 166 4.46 2.12 9.63
C ALA A 166 4.88 0.67 9.36
N ARG A 167 4.02 -0.27 9.72
CA ARG A 167 4.25 -1.70 9.50
C ARG A 167 4.20 -2.07 8.03
N TYR A 168 3.32 -1.43 7.26
CA TYR A 168 3.20 -1.66 5.82
C TYR A 168 3.55 -0.40 5.07
N ARG A 169 4.46 -0.52 4.10
CA ARG A 169 5.02 0.59 3.35
C ARG A 169 4.86 0.32 1.87
N VAL A 170 4.06 1.13 1.19
CA VAL A 170 3.70 0.89 -0.21
C VAL A 170 4.02 2.12 -1.04
N CYS A 171 4.92 1.97 -2.01
CA CYS A 171 5.19 2.95 -3.05
C CYS A 171 4.59 2.42 -4.36
N ILE A 172 3.77 3.23 -5.03
CA ILE A 172 3.21 2.92 -6.34
C ILE A 172 3.55 4.08 -7.26
N ALA A 173 4.16 3.81 -8.41
CA ALA A 173 4.44 4.83 -9.39
C ALA A 173 4.02 4.42 -10.79
N ASP A 174 3.15 5.25 -11.37
CA ASP A 174 2.87 5.28 -12.79
C ASP A 174 3.75 6.33 -13.47
N ALA A 175 5.03 5.99 -13.66
CA ALA A 175 6.05 6.88 -14.20
C ALA A 175 7.19 6.09 -14.86
N CYS A 176 7.78 6.65 -15.91
CA CYS A 176 8.92 6.06 -16.64
C CYS A 176 10.21 5.99 -15.79
N PHE A 177 11.13 5.09 -16.15
CA PHE A 177 12.53 5.06 -15.68
C PHE A 177 12.74 4.92 -14.15
N SER A 178 11.83 4.25 -13.47
CA SER A 178 11.83 4.13 -12.00
C SER A 178 12.78 3.10 -11.39
N GLY A 179 13.69 2.51 -12.17
CA GLY A 179 14.53 1.38 -11.76
C GLY A 179 15.30 1.55 -10.44
N SER A 180 15.65 2.77 -10.03
CA SER A 180 16.44 3.02 -8.83
C SER A 180 15.64 3.09 -7.52
N ILE A 181 14.30 3.18 -7.54
CA ILE A 181 13.53 3.25 -6.28
C ILE A 181 13.45 1.89 -5.56
N GLY A 182 13.56 0.80 -6.32
CA GLY A 182 13.53 -0.57 -5.81
C GLY A 182 14.73 -1.45 -6.18
N SER A 183 15.58 -1.02 -7.14
CA SER A 183 16.81 -1.73 -7.49
C SER A 183 18.04 -0.98 -6.99
N ALA A 184 18.98 -1.74 -6.42
CA ALA A 184 20.36 -1.31 -6.38
C ALA A 184 20.98 -1.47 -7.78
N SER A 185 21.69 -0.44 -8.26
CA SER A 185 22.21 -0.34 -9.63
C SER A 185 23.45 -1.19 -9.88
N ASN A 186 23.38 -2.30 -10.65
CA ASN A 186 24.50 -3.20 -10.99
C ASN A 186 25.92 -2.57 -11.09
N SER A 187 26.81 -2.93 -10.16
CA SER A 187 28.22 -3.34 -10.34
C SER A 187 28.91 -3.46 -8.97
N ASN A 188 29.22 -4.70 -8.56
CA ASN A 188 30.23 -5.14 -7.57
C ASN A 188 30.45 -4.39 -6.23
N GLN A 189 29.60 -3.47 -5.80
CA GLN A 189 29.68 -2.81 -4.47
C GLN A 189 28.34 -2.81 -3.69
N ILE A 190 27.45 -3.75 -4.00
CA ILE A 190 26.00 -3.59 -3.76
C ILE A 190 25.43 -4.48 -2.65
N GLU A 191 26.27 -5.20 -1.92
CA GLU A 191 25.78 -5.93 -0.73
C GLU A 191 25.51 -4.99 0.46
N ALA A 192 26.12 -3.79 0.48
CA ALA A 192 26.01 -2.87 1.61
C ALA A 192 24.73 -1.99 1.61
N SER A 193 24.20 -1.60 0.45
CA SER A 193 23.09 -0.62 0.38
C SER A 193 21.69 -1.25 0.23
N THR A 194 21.61 -2.52 -0.16
CA THR A 194 20.34 -3.26 -0.34
C THR A 194 19.96 -4.07 0.90
N SER A 195 20.91 -4.33 1.81
CA SER A 195 20.69 -4.98 3.10
C SER A 195 19.80 -4.13 4.03
N GLN A 196 19.82 -2.81 3.88
CA GLN A 196 19.04 -1.87 4.71
C GLN A 196 17.60 -1.64 4.24
N LEU A 197 17.23 -2.11 3.03
CA LEU A 197 15.85 -2.11 2.53
C LEU A 197 15.16 -3.46 2.67
N GLN A 198 15.77 -4.42 3.39
CA GLN A 198 15.21 -5.75 3.61
C GLN A 198 14.07 -5.77 4.65
N ASP A 199 13.24 -4.73 4.68
CA ASP A 199 11.98 -4.82 5.42
C ASP A 199 11.02 -5.74 4.64
N ALA A 200 10.56 -6.80 5.31
CA ALA A 200 9.63 -7.78 4.77
C ALA A 200 8.27 -7.19 4.33
N ARG A 201 8.00 -5.90 4.54
CA ARG A 201 6.70 -5.27 4.30
C ARG A 201 6.80 -3.94 3.54
N LEU A 202 7.94 -3.67 2.90
CA LEU A 202 8.08 -2.63 1.88
C LEU A 202 7.77 -3.22 0.50
N ALA A 203 6.85 -2.59 -0.22
CA ALA A 203 6.57 -2.90 -1.61
C ALA A 203 6.65 -1.63 -2.47
N VAL A 204 7.31 -1.76 -3.61
CA VAL A 204 7.53 -0.68 -4.57
C VAL A 204 7.06 -1.18 -5.93
N ILE A 205 5.86 -0.79 -6.37
CA ILE A 205 5.28 -1.17 -7.68
C ILE A 205 5.50 -0.06 -8.69
N MET A 206 6.07 -0.40 -9.82
CA MET A 206 6.32 0.51 -10.92
C MET A 206 5.58 0.06 -12.16
N SER A 207 5.02 1.00 -12.92
CA SER A 207 4.17 0.71 -14.08
C SER A 207 4.91 0.12 -15.29
N SER A 208 6.23 0.29 -15.37
CA SER A 208 7.06 -0.21 -16.46
C SER A 208 8.46 -0.62 -15.98
N LYS A 209 9.18 -1.38 -16.81
CA LYS A 209 10.61 -1.63 -16.61
C LYS A 209 11.44 -0.37 -16.85
N PRO A 210 12.70 -0.29 -16.37
CA PRO A 210 13.54 0.89 -16.51
C PRO A 210 13.80 1.36 -17.95
N TYR A 211 13.60 0.51 -18.96
CA TYR A 211 13.77 0.82 -20.39
C TYR A 211 12.44 0.88 -21.16
N GLN A 212 11.30 0.88 -20.46
CA GLN A 212 9.96 0.92 -21.03
C GLN A 212 9.25 2.21 -20.61
N THR A 213 8.43 2.74 -21.51
CA THR A 213 7.59 3.92 -21.25
C THR A 213 6.29 3.49 -20.56
N SER A 214 5.73 4.35 -19.71
CA SER A 214 4.36 4.17 -19.22
C SER A 214 3.37 4.83 -20.17
N ALA A 215 2.33 4.09 -20.58
CA ALA A 215 1.39 4.54 -21.59
C ALA A 215 0.07 5.07 -20.98
N GLU A 216 -0.43 6.15 -21.57
CA GLU A 216 -1.78 6.67 -21.41
C GLU A 216 -2.61 6.36 -22.65
N THR A 217 -3.92 6.12 -22.48
CA THR A 217 -4.80 5.89 -23.64
C THR A 217 -6.10 6.67 -23.52
N ALA A 218 -6.50 7.33 -24.60
CA ALA A 218 -7.78 8.02 -24.68
C ALA A 218 -8.98 7.06 -24.50
N ALA A 219 -8.85 5.81 -24.94
CA ALA A 219 -9.90 4.80 -24.80
C ALA A 219 -10.21 4.46 -23.33
N LEU A 220 -9.20 4.48 -22.47
CA LEU A 220 -9.36 4.27 -21.02
C LEU A 220 -9.55 5.59 -20.26
N ARG A 221 -9.17 6.73 -20.87
CA ARG A 221 -9.05 8.04 -20.21
C ARG A 221 -8.19 7.98 -18.93
N GLN A 222 -7.15 7.15 -18.96
CA GLN A 222 -6.27 6.82 -17.85
C GLN A 222 -4.94 6.27 -18.38
N GLY A 223 -3.91 6.25 -17.53
CA GLY A 223 -2.75 5.39 -17.66
C GLY A 223 -3.14 3.92 -17.64
N VAL A 224 -2.55 3.11 -18.54
CA VAL A 224 -2.87 1.68 -18.65
C VAL A 224 -2.65 0.97 -17.31
N PHE A 225 -1.51 1.25 -16.66
CA PHE A 225 -1.21 0.68 -15.36
C PHE A 225 -2.17 1.14 -14.28
N SER A 226 -2.39 2.45 -14.13
CA SER A 226 -3.31 3.01 -13.13
C SER A 226 -4.74 2.45 -13.25
N TYR A 227 -5.23 2.28 -14.48
CA TYR A 227 -6.52 1.64 -14.74
C TYR A 227 -6.58 0.21 -14.20
N TYR A 228 -5.61 -0.64 -14.56
CA TYR A 228 -5.59 -2.03 -14.11
C TYR A 228 -5.24 -2.17 -12.63
N LEU A 229 -4.45 -1.26 -12.07
CA LEU A 229 -4.19 -1.19 -10.63
C LEU A 229 -5.51 -1.04 -9.86
N ILE A 230 -6.32 -0.02 -10.19
CA ILE A 230 -7.60 0.22 -9.52
C ILE A 230 -8.58 -0.93 -9.79
N LYS A 231 -8.61 -1.48 -11.01
CA LYS A 231 -9.46 -2.65 -11.33
C LYS A 231 -9.08 -3.88 -10.50
N GLY A 232 -7.78 -4.12 -10.30
CA GLY A 232 -7.25 -5.18 -9.45
C GLY A 232 -7.66 -5.00 -7.99
N LEU A 233 -7.48 -3.80 -7.43
CA LEU A 233 -7.89 -3.44 -6.07
C LEU A 233 -9.40 -3.55 -5.83
N LYS A 234 -10.22 -3.32 -6.88
CA LYS A 234 -11.68 -3.55 -6.85
C LYS A 234 -12.08 -5.02 -6.88
N GLY A 235 -11.12 -5.94 -7.02
CA GLY A 235 -11.32 -7.37 -6.86
C GLY A 235 -10.86 -8.22 -8.02
N ALA A 236 -10.50 -7.64 -9.17
CA ALA A 236 -10.06 -8.42 -10.33
C ALA A 236 -8.73 -9.16 -10.10
N ALA A 237 -7.99 -8.79 -9.05
CA ALA A 237 -6.76 -9.45 -8.65
C ALA A 237 -6.96 -10.55 -7.59
N ASP A 238 -8.18 -10.90 -7.16
CA ASP A 238 -8.44 -11.99 -6.20
C ASP A 238 -8.28 -13.34 -6.92
N MET A 239 -7.03 -13.80 -7.04
CA MET A 239 -6.66 -14.96 -7.84
C MET A 239 -6.95 -16.28 -7.12
N ASN A 240 -6.87 -16.29 -5.80
CA ASN A 240 -7.11 -17.47 -4.98
C ASN A 240 -8.55 -17.55 -4.44
N HIS A 241 -9.38 -16.53 -4.70
CA HIS A 241 -10.75 -16.42 -4.23
C HIS A 241 -10.87 -16.49 -2.70
N ASP A 242 -9.95 -15.86 -1.97
CA ASP A 242 -10.03 -15.69 -0.52
C ASP A 242 -10.68 -14.36 -0.10
N SER A 243 -11.05 -13.52 -1.08
CA SER A 243 -11.62 -12.17 -0.91
C SER A 243 -10.65 -11.12 -0.40
N TYR A 244 -9.35 -11.40 -0.36
CA TYR A 244 -8.31 -10.43 -0.11
C TYR A 244 -7.54 -10.15 -1.39
N ILE A 245 -7.02 -8.94 -1.51
CA ILE A 245 -6.06 -8.58 -2.54
C ILE A 245 -4.75 -8.31 -1.85
N THR A 246 -3.78 -9.18 -2.07
CA THR A 246 -2.40 -8.98 -1.60
C THR A 246 -1.58 -8.23 -2.63
N MET A 247 -0.41 -7.71 -2.22
CA MET A 247 0.53 -7.10 -3.15
C MET A 247 1.05 -8.09 -4.20
N GLY A 248 1.24 -9.35 -3.83
CA GLY A 248 1.70 -10.38 -4.77
C GLY A 248 0.66 -10.66 -5.85
N GLU A 249 -0.60 -10.83 -5.47
CA GLU A 249 -1.71 -11.01 -6.41
C GLU A 249 -1.91 -9.80 -7.31
N LEU A 250 -1.87 -8.59 -6.73
CA LEU A 250 -2.00 -7.35 -7.49
C LEU A 250 -0.87 -7.21 -8.53
N LEU A 251 0.36 -7.59 -8.19
CA LEU A 251 1.45 -7.66 -9.16
C LEU A 251 1.12 -8.63 -10.29
N LEU A 252 0.77 -9.88 -9.96
CA LEU A 252 0.54 -10.91 -10.98
C LEU A 252 -0.58 -10.47 -11.94
N TYR A 253 -1.66 -9.92 -11.40
CA TYR A 253 -2.76 -9.36 -12.17
C TYR A 253 -2.32 -8.20 -13.06
N THR A 254 -1.71 -7.16 -12.49
CA THR A 254 -1.32 -5.96 -13.24
C THR A 254 -0.26 -6.29 -14.29
N LYS A 255 0.72 -7.14 -13.97
CA LYS A 255 1.74 -7.61 -14.92
C LYS A 255 1.10 -8.30 -16.12
N LYS A 256 0.10 -9.17 -15.91
CA LYS A 256 -0.63 -9.85 -16.98
C LYS A 256 -1.42 -8.87 -17.83
N GLU A 257 -2.33 -8.11 -17.22
CA GLU A 257 -3.28 -7.27 -17.96
C GLU A 257 -2.57 -6.12 -18.69
N VAL A 258 -1.63 -5.43 -18.04
CA VAL A 258 -0.89 -4.32 -18.66
C VAL A 258 -0.03 -4.83 -19.81
N SER A 259 0.68 -5.95 -19.63
CA SER A 259 1.48 -6.54 -20.71
C SER A 259 0.62 -6.95 -21.91
N ILE A 260 -0.56 -7.52 -21.70
CA ILE A 260 -1.47 -7.89 -22.80
C ILE A 260 -1.96 -6.62 -23.50
N LYS A 261 -2.40 -5.62 -22.73
CA LYS A 261 -3.11 -4.45 -23.26
C LYS A 261 -2.19 -3.43 -23.90
N SER A 262 -0.92 -3.41 -23.50
CA SER A 262 0.11 -2.61 -24.14
C SER A 262 0.82 -3.34 -25.29
N GLY A 263 0.46 -4.60 -25.58
CA GLY A 263 1.18 -5.42 -26.58
C GLY A 263 2.63 -5.73 -26.18
N GLY A 264 2.92 -5.82 -24.88
CA GLY A 264 4.25 -6.12 -24.33
C GLY A 264 5.17 -4.90 -24.17
N SER A 265 4.77 -3.73 -24.64
CA SER A 265 5.54 -2.48 -24.54
C SER A 265 5.72 -1.95 -23.11
N GLN A 266 4.87 -2.38 -22.18
CA GLN A 266 4.82 -1.95 -20.80
C GLN A 266 4.63 -3.17 -19.89
N ILE A 267 5.58 -3.40 -18.99
CA ILE A 267 5.53 -4.52 -18.06
C ILE A 267 5.74 -3.97 -16.64
N PRO A 268 4.69 -3.98 -15.80
CA PRO A 268 4.82 -3.62 -14.41
C PRO A 268 5.83 -4.50 -13.66
N VAL A 269 6.56 -3.87 -12.74
CA VAL A 269 7.52 -4.54 -11.87
C VAL A 269 7.24 -4.18 -10.42
N VAL A 270 7.58 -5.08 -9.50
CA VAL A 270 7.55 -4.78 -8.06
C VAL A 270 8.85 -5.20 -7.41
N TYR A 271 9.26 -4.42 -6.44
CA TYR A 271 10.40 -4.70 -5.57
C TYR A 271 9.91 -4.82 -4.14
N GLY A 272 10.43 -5.81 -3.41
CA GLY A 272 10.03 -6.10 -2.03
C GLY A 272 10.13 -7.59 -1.73
N ARG A 273 9.88 -7.96 -0.47
CA ARG A 273 9.84 -9.35 -0.01
C ARG A 273 8.48 -9.63 0.61
N ASN A 274 8.10 -10.91 0.67
CA ASN A 274 6.85 -11.36 1.29
C ASN A 274 5.61 -10.57 0.83
N LEU A 275 5.51 -10.29 -0.47
CA LEU A 275 4.45 -9.45 -1.04
C LEU A 275 3.05 -10.00 -0.72
N ASP A 276 2.89 -11.31 -0.65
CA ASP A 276 1.64 -11.97 -0.27
C ASP A 276 1.20 -11.67 1.17
N ARG A 277 2.10 -11.14 2.01
CA ARG A 277 1.81 -10.74 3.40
C ARG A 277 1.38 -9.28 3.54
N ILE A 278 1.32 -8.54 2.43
CA ILE A 278 0.90 -7.13 2.40
C ILE A 278 -0.54 -7.08 1.86
N PRO A 279 -1.57 -7.01 2.74
CA PRO A 279 -2.95 -6.90 2.31
C PRO A 279 -3.24 -5.46 1.86
N LEU A 280 -3.88 -5.31 0.70
CA LEU A 280 -4.19 -4.01 0.10
C LEU A 280 -5.69 -3.73 0.05
N ALA A 281 -6.50 -4.75 -0.18
CA ALA A 281 -7.95 -4.63 -0.19
C ALA A 281 -8.62 -5.90 0.33
N ARG A 282 -9.87 -5.78 0.74
CA ARG A 282 -10.77 -6.90 1.04
C ARG A 282 -12.06 -6.70 0.27
N ILE A 283 -12.42 -7.67 -0.56
CA ILE A 283 -13.67 -7.70 -1.30
C ILE A 283 -14.79 -8.06 -0.32
N LYS A 284 -15.84 -7.23 -0.27
CA LYS A 284 -17.08 -7.62 0.41
C LYS A 284 -17.88 -8.50 -0.54
N ARG A 285 -17.91 -9.82 -0.31
CA ARG A 285 -18.86 -10.68 -1.00
C ARG A 285 -20.27 -10.31 -0.55
N GLN A 286 -21.15 -10.05 -1.51
CA GLN A 286 -22.58 -10.07 -1.27
C GLN A 286 -22.97 -11.54 -1.09
N LEU A 287 -23.51 -11.87 0.08
CA LEU A 287 -24.30 -13.09 0.26
C LEU A 287 -25.70 -12.83 -0.26
#